data_AF-A0A6G2QER1-F1
#
_entry.id   AF-A0A6G2QER1-F1
#
_cell.length_a   1.000
_cell.length_b   1.000
_cell.length_c   1.000
_cell.angle_alpha   90.00
_cell.angle_beta   90.00
_cell.angle_gamma   90.00
#
_symmetry.space_group_name_H-M   'P 1'
#
loop_
_entity.id
_entity.type
_entity.pdbx_description
1 polymer ?
#
loop_
_entity_poly.entity_id
_entity_poly.type
_entity_poly.pdbx_seq_one_letter_code
_entity_poly.pdbx_strand_id
1 'polypeptide(L)'
;MGRAEERRARQRGGRRAAAHGRRSSGAAGRTGIRRLFTWKKIVGTFFGLCLLGMGAFIVLYMMIDIPEGNADAERQGNVYKYSDGSLMARKGYNREIVDLARVPKDVQRTFVAAENKTFYKDSGVDIRGTARGLLNTLSGKGAQGGSTITQQYVKNYYLTQDRTVSRKLKEMVISLKLDREKSKDYILAGYINTSFYGRGAYGIQAAA
;
A
#
# COMPACT_ATOMS: atom_id res chain seq x y z
N MET A 1 -71.88 -28.32 66.47
CA MET A 1 -71.54 -28.10 65.05
C MET A 1 -71.89 -26.67 64.70
N GLY A 2 -70.87 -25.81 64.61
CA GLY A 2 -71.00 -24.37 64.45
C GLY A 2 -70.47 -23.93 63.08
N ARG A 3 -71.02 -22.82 62.56
CA ARG A 3 -70.78 -22.20 61.23
C ARG A 3 -69.31 -21.94 60.84
N ALA A 4 -68.34 -22.32 61.67
CA ALA A 4 -66.91 -22.31 61.39
C ALA A 4 -66.42 -23.59 60.65
N GLU A 5 -67.13 -24.72 60.77
CA GLU A 5 -66.75 -25.99 60.13
C GLU A 5 -67.12 -26.03 58.64
N GLU A 6 -68.23 -25.40 58.24
CA GLU A 6 -68.65 -25.31 56.83
C GLU A 6 -67.67 -24.50 55.96
N ARG A 7 -66.94 -23.54 56.54
CA ARG A 7 -65.91 -22.77 55.81
C ARG A 7 -64.61 -23.55 55.60
N ARG A 8 -64.31 -24.55 56.43
CA ARG A 8 -63.14 -25.43 56.24
C ARG A 8 -63.40 -26.56 55.23
N ALA A 9 -64.66 -26.94 55.02
CA ALA A 9 -65.04 -27.94 54.03
C ALA A 9 -64.95 -27.43 52.57
N ARG A 10 -65.14 -26.12 52.32
CA ARG A 10 -65.06 -25.55 50.96
C ARG A 10 -63.65 -25.33 50.41
N GLN A 11 -62.60 -25.38 51.25
CA GLN A 11 -61.21 -25.21 50.81
C GLN A 11 -60.48 -26.51 50.45
N ARG A 12 -61.09 -27.69 50.62
CA ARG A 12 -60.44 -29.00 50.37
C ARG A 12 -60.93 -29.75 49.12
N GLY A 13 -61.91 -29.22 48.38
CA GLY A 13 -62.58 -29.91 47.27
C GLY A 13 -62.18 -29.51 45.85
N GLY A 14 -60.92 -29.12 45.60
CA GLY A 14 -60.49 -28.61 44.29
C GLY A 14 -59.20 -29.25 43.79
N ARG A 15 -59.20 -30.55 43.51
CA ARG A 15 -58.12 -31.21 42.76
C ARG A 15 -58.66 -31.76 41.44
N ARG A 16 -58.00 -31.34 40.35
CA ARG A 16 -57.87 -31.95 39.02
C ARG A 16 -58.83 -31.45 37.92
N ALA A 17 -58.31 -30.57 37.06
CA ALA A 17 -58.48 -30.70 35.62
C ALA A 17 -57.21 -30.18 34.91
N ALA A 18 -56.85 -30.89 33.85
CA ALA A 18 -55.60 -30.83 33.10
C ALA A 18 -55.21 -29.46 32.55
N ALA A 19 -53.91 -29.17 32.56
CA ALA A 19 -53.24 -28.63 31.38
C ALA A 19 -51.77 -29.06 31.41
N HIS A 20 -51.46 -29.96 30.48
CA HIS A 20 -50.14 -30.47 30.19
C HIS A 20 -49.31 -29.34 29.53
N GLY A 21 -48.84 -28.39 30.34
CA GLY A 21 -47.94 -27.33 29.92
C GLY A 21 -46.51 -27.85 29.84
N ARG A 22 -46.23 -28.62 28.79
CA ARG A 22 -44.88 -29.02 28.39
C ARG A 22 -44.06 -27.73 28.24
N ARG A 23 -43.30 -27.34 29.28
CA ARG A 23 -42.16 -26.42 29.13
C ARG A 23 -41.13 -27.15 28.30
N SER A 24 -41.38 -27.21 26.98
CA SER A 24 -40.28 -27.24 26.04
C SER A 24 -39.54 -25.93 26.28
N SER A 25 -38.47 -26.00 27.06
CA SER A 25 -37.37 -25.08 26.87
C SER A 25 -36.93 -25.32 25.44
N GLY A 26 -37.58 -24.61 24.51
CA GLY A 26 -37.10 -24.41 23.17
C GLY A 26 -35.75 -23.75 23.33
N ALA A 27 -34.70 -24.56 23.46
CA ALA A 27 -33.45 -24.31 22.80
C ALA A 27 -33.77 -24.26 21.31
N ALA A 28 -34.46 -23.18 20.90
CA ALA A 28 -34.44 -22.69 19.56
C ALA A 28 -32.95 -22.50 19.32
N GLY A 29 -32.36 -23.49 18.65
CA GLY A 29 -30.99 -23.46 18.19
C GLY A 29 -30.87 -22.23 17.33
N ARG A 30 -30.53 -21.11 17.97
CA ARG A 30 -30.27 -19.82 17.36
C ARG A 30 -29.03 -20.04 16.51
N THR A 31 -29.30 -20.40 15.26
CA THR A 31 -28.54 -20.14 14.05
C THR A 31 -27.05 -20.49 14.13
N GLY A 32 -26.69 -21.64 13.57
CA GLY A 32 -25.30 -22.13 13.44
C GLY A 32 -24.31 -21.13 12.81
N ILE A 33 -24.81 -20.13 12.07
CA ILE A 33 -24.01 -19.04 11.47
C ILE A 33 -23.48 -18.05 12.52
N ARG A 34 -24.24 -17.74 13.59
CA ARG A 34 -23.77 -16.81 14.65
C ARG A 34 -22.64 -17.39 15.51
N ARG A 35 -22.48 -18.72 15.51
CA ARG A 35 -21.39 -19.43 16.22
C ARG A 35 -20.05 -19.33 15.47
N LEU A 36 -20.07 -19.11 14.15
CA LEU A 36 -18.89 -18.83 13.33
C LEU A 36 -18.48 -17.36 13.40
N PHE A 37 -19.42 -16.46 13.67
CA PHE A 37 -19.24 -15.00 13.76
C PHE A 37 -19.24 -14.48 15.20
N THR A 38 -18.49 -15.11 16.10
CA THR A 38 -18.15 -14.46 17.39
C THR A 38 -17.07 -13.41 17.15
N TRP A 39 -17.18 -12.22 17.75
CA TRP A 39 -16.19 -11.14 17.61
C TRP A 39 -14.75 -11.62 17.82
N LYS A 40 -14.54 -12.55 18.76
CA LYS A 40 -13.24 -13.20 19.01
C LYS A 40 -12.69 -13.96 17.78
N LYS A 41 -13.55 -14.66 17.03
CA LYS A 41 -13.16 -15.36 15.79
C LYS A 41 -12.88 -14.38 14.66
N ILE A 42 -13.67 -13.31 14.53
CA ILE A 42 -13.43 -12.26 13.52
C ILE A 42 -12.07 -11.59 13.76
N VAL A 43 -11.80 -11.19 15.01
CA VAL A 43 -10.52 -10.61 15.40
C VAL A 43 -9.38 -11.61 15.22
N GLY A 44 -9.56 -12.86 15.66
CA GLY A 44 -8.56 -13.93 15.48
C GLY A 44 -8.24 -14.19 14.00
N THR A 45 -9.25 -14.28 13.14
CA THR A 45 -9.08 -14.44 11.69
C THR A 45 -8.39 -13.22 11.07
N PHE A 46 -8.76 -12.00 11.49
CA PHE A 46 -8.11 -10.77 11.00
C PHE A 46 -6.60 -10.76 11.31
N PHE A 47 -6.22 -11.00 12.58
CA PHE A 47 -4.81 -11.07 12.96
C PHE A 47 -4.09 -12.26 12.31
N GLY A 48 -4.76 -13.40 12.17
CA GLY A 48 -4.22 -14.55 11.44
C GLY A 48 -3.89 -14.22 9.98
N LEU A 49 -4.81 -13.54 9.28
CA LEU A 49 -4.57 -13.06 7.91
C LEU A 49 -3.46 -12.01 7.83
N CYS A 50 -3.38 -11.09 8.80
CA CYS A 50 -2.29 -10.12 8.87
C CYS A 50 -0.92 -10.82 9.06
N LEU A 51 -0.84 -11.82 9.94
CA LEU A 51 0.38 -12.59 10.16
C LEU A 51 0.77 -13.39 8.91
N LEU A 52 -0.19 -14.04 8.25
CA LEU A 52 0.06 -14.73 6.98
C LEU A 52 0.54 -13.76 5.89
N GLY A 53 -0.10 -12.60 5.77
CA GLY A 53 0.30 -11.55 4.83
C GLY A 53 1.71 -11.01 5.11
N MET A 54 2.05 -10.82 6.38
CA MET A 54 3.39 -10.38 6.79
C MET A 54 4.43 -11.47 6.50
N GLY A 55 4.13 -12.74 6.77
CA GLY A 55 4.99 -13.87 6.42
C GLY A 55 5.23 -13.97 4.91
N ALA A 56 4.16 -13.87 4.10
CA ALA A 56 4.26 -13.85 2.65
C ALA A 56 5.09 -12.65 2.15
N PHE A 57 4.93 -11.47 2.74
CA PHE A 57 5.73 -10.30 2.40
C PHE A 57 7.21 -10.47 2.76
N ILE A 58 7.52 -11.09 3.91
CA ILE A 58 8.91 -11.40 4.30
C ILE A 58 9.53 -12.37 3.28
N VAL A 59 8.82 -13.43 2.90
CA VAL A 59 9.30 -14.37 1.88
C VAL A 59 9.54 -13.65 0.55
N LEU A 60 8.60 -12.82 0.11
CA LEU A 60 8.73 -12.00 -1.09
C LEU A 60 9.96 -11.08 -1.03
N TYR A 61 10.17 -10.42 0.12
CA TYR A 61 11.32 -9.55 0.35
C TYR A 61 12.65 -10.32 0.27
N MET A 62 12.69 -11.55 0.78
CA MET A 62 13.88 -12.40 0.73
C MET A 62 14.15 -12.96 -0.67
N MET A 63 13.11 -13.17 -1.50
CA MET A 63 13.24 -13.74 -2.85
C MET A 63 13.52 -12.73 -3.96
N ILE A 64 13.15 -11.45 -3.78
CA ILE A 64 13.31 -10.43 -4.82
C ILE A 64 14.58 -9.64 -4.55
N ASP A 65 15.61 -9.84 -5.35
CA ASP A 65 16.81 -9.01 -5.32
C ASP A 65 16.66 -7.74 -6.15
N ILE A 66 17.54 -6.77 -5.90
CA ILE A 66 17.66 -5.59 -6.76
C ILE A 66 18.30 -6.09 -8.07
N PRO A 67 17.60 -6.04 -9.21
CA PRO A 67 18.19 -6.47 -10.47
C PRO A 67 19.28 -5.49 -10.90
N GLU A 68 20.10 -5.88 -11.87
CA GLU A 68 20.96 -4.94 -12.57
C GLU A 68 20.12 -3.84 -13.25
N GLY A 69 20.73 -2.67 -13.45
CA GLY A 69 20.08 -1.55 -14.13
C GLY A 69 19.57 -1.97 -15.49
N ASN A 70 18.36 -1.50 -15.86
CA ASN A 70 17.83 -1.76 -17.19
C ASN A 70 18.77 -1.10 -18.22
N ALA A 71 19.30 -1.88 -19.16
CA ALA A 71 20.19 -1.39 -20.20
C ALA A 71 19.59 -0.18 -20.94
N ASP A 72 18.28 -0.14 -21.15
CA ASP A 72 17.61 1.00 -21.79
C ASP A 72 17.61 2.27 -20.92
N ALA A 73 17.62 2.11 -19.59
CA ALA A 73 17.74 3.20 -18.65
C ALA A 73 19.19 3.72 -18.51
N GLU A 74 20.17 3.00 -19.03
CA GLU A 74 21.57 3.43 -19.05
C GLU A 74 21.97 4.08 -20.38
N ARG A 75 21.17 3.91 -21.44
CA ARG A 75 21.44 4.52 -22.74
C ARG A 75 21.44 6.04 -22.65
N GLN A 76 22.56 6.64 -23.06
CA GLN A 76 22.73 8.07 -23.25
C GLN A 76 22.80 8.39 -24.74
N GLY A 77 22.56 9.65 -25.09
CA GLY A 77 22.80 10.17 -26.44
C GLY A 77 23.99 11.11 -26.45
N ASN A 78 24.55 11.30 -27.64
CA ASN A 78 25.60 12.26 -27.86
C ASN A 78 25.00 13.65 -28.08
N VAL A 79 25.56 14.65 -27.39
CA VAL A 79 25.23 16.06 -27.57
C VAL A 79 26.41 16.74 -28.27
N TYR A 80 26.17 17.19 -29.50
CA TYR A 80 27.14 17.95 -30.30
C TYR A 80 26.89 19.44 -30.07
N LYS A 81 27.95 20.18 -29.74
CA LYS A 81 27.89 21.63 -29.49
C LYS A 81 28.86 22.36 -30.43
N TYR A 82 28.51 23.59 -30.77
CA TYR A 82 29.42 24.52 -31.44
C TYR A 82 30.50 25.02 -30.47
N SER A 83 31.51 25.72 -30.99
CA SER A 83 32.61 26.28 -30.18
C SER A 83 32.15 27.32 -29.15
N ASP A 84 31.01 27.97 -29.38
CA ASP A 84 30.35 28.90 -28.47
C ASP A 84 29.50 28.20 -27.38
N GLY A 85 29.41 26.86 -27.42
CA GLY A 85 28.63 26.05 -26.50
C GLY A 85 27.15 25.87 -26.89
N SER A 86 26.68 26.49 -27.98
CA SER A 86 25.30 26.31 -28.47
C SER A 86 25.08 24.91 -29.05
N LEU A 87 23.83 24.42 -28.99
CA LEU A 87 23.49 23.05 -29.40
C LEU A 87 23.52 22.93 -30.93
N MET A 88 24.36 22.02 -31.44
CA MET A 88 24.41 21.67 -32.86
C MET A 88 23.45 20.54 -33.20
N ALA A 89 23.57 19.41 -32.48
CA ALA A 89 22.75 18.23 -32.73
C ALA A 89 22.71 17.30 -31.52
N ARG A 90 21.67 16.46 -31.43
CA ARG A 90 21.63 15.31 -30.52
C ARG A 90 21.46 14.03 -31.35
N LYS A 91 22.23 13.00 -31.04
CA LYS A 91 22.13 11.68 -31.70
C LYS A 91 22.00 10.58 -30.66
N GLY A 92 21.03 9.69 -30.84
CA GLY A 92 20.72 8.62 -29.89
C GLY A 92 19.62 9.03 -28.89
N TYR A 93 19.71 8.55 -27.66
CA TYR A 93 18.70 8.78 -26.63
C TYR A 93 18.81 10.20 -26.07
N ASN A 94 17.70 10.92 -25.93
CA ASN A 94 17.74 12.27 -25.35
C ASN A 94 17.85 12.20 -23.82
N ARG A 95 19.04 11.79 -23.35
CA ARG A 95 19.43 11.65 -21.94
C ARG A 95 20.90 12.01 -21.76
N GLU A 96 21.16 12.86 -20.78
CA GLU A 96 22.49 13.24 -20.31
C GLU A 96 22.49 13.08 -18.79
N ILE A 97 23.35 12.21 -18.26
CA ILE A 97 23.44 11.98 -16.81
C ILE A 97 24.22 13.13 -16.20
N VAL A 98 23.62 13.80 -15.21
CA VAL A 98 24.25 14.86 -14.46
C VAL A 98 24.40 14.46 -12.99
N ASP A 99 25.56 14.77 -12.41
CA ASP A 99 25.77 14.63 -10.97
C ASP A 99 24.79 15.55 -10.22
N LEU A 100 24.21 15.03 -9.13
CA LEU A 100 23.30 15.81 -8.29
C LEU A 100 23.97 17.09 -7.76
N ALA A 101 25.29 17.10 -7.56
CA ALA A 101 26.03 18.29 -7.15
C ALA A 101 25.95 19.45 -8.16
N ARG A 102 25.72 19.15 -9.45
CA ARG A 102 25.55 20.14 -10.53
C ARG A 102 24.11 20.61 -10.69
N VAL A 103 23.14 19.93 -10.07
CA VAL A 103 21.73 20.33 -10.08
C VAL A 103 21.51 21.37 -8.97
N PRO A 104 20.96 22.57 -9.25
CA PRO A 104 20.70 23.57 -8.22
C PRO A 104 19.83 23.01 -7.08
N LYS A 105 20.15 23.36 -5.82
CA LYS A 105 19.44 22.82 -4.65
C LYS A 105 17.95 23.14 -4.64
N ASP A 106 17.54 24.28 -5.19
CA ASP A 106 16.12 24.65 -5.27
C ASP A 106 15.36 23.80 -6.29
N VAL A 107 16.02 23.38 -7.38
CA VAL A 107 15.46 22.40 -8.33
C VAL A 107 15.27 21.04 -7.64
N GLN A 108 16.30 20.55 -6.93
CA GLN A 108 16.22 19.30 -6.15
C GLN A 108 15.05 19.34 -5.16
N ARG A 109 14.92 20.43 -4.40
CA ARG A 109 13.85 20.64 -3.41
C ARG A 109 12.47 20.71 -4.05
N THR A 110 12.36 21.26 -5.26
CA THR A 110 11.08 21.33 -5.99
C THR A 110 10.55 19.95 -6.29
N PHE A 111 11.39 19.03 -6.79
CA PHE A 111 10.99 17.62 -6.99
C PHE A 111 10.54 16.97 -5.68
N VAL A 112 11.31 17.13 -4.62
CA VAL A 112 10.96 16.57 -3.30
C VAL A 112 9.64 17.14 -2.78
N ALA A 113 9.42 18.45 -2.91
CA ALA A 113 8.21 19.10 -2.41
C ALA A 113 6.95 18.72 -3.21
N ALA A 114 7.10 18.55 -4.53
CA ALA A 114 6.00 18.20 -5.43
C ALA A 114 5.63 16.71 -5.35
N GLU A 115 6.63 15.82 -5.36
CA GLU A 115 6.42 14.38 -5.53
C GLU A 115 6.37 13.61 -4.22
N ASN A 116 7.22 13.97 -3.24
CA ASN A 116 7.43 13.15 -2.05
C ASN A 116 8.01 13.98 -0.89
N LYS A 117 7.16 14.75 -0.20
CA LYS A 117 7.58 15.66 0.89
C LYS A 117 8.34 14.97 2.03
N THR A 118 8.11 13.67 2.22
CA THR A 118 8.76 12.85 3.25
C THR A 118 10.03 12.15 2.75
N PHE A 119 10.49 12.41 1.52
CA PHE A 119 11.54 11.66 0.85
C PHE A 119 12.76 11.37 1.73
N TYR A 120 13.31 12.40 2.39
CA TYR A 120 14.50 12.23 3.24
C TYR A 120 14.27 11.48 4.55
N LYS A 121 13.02 11.13 4.89
CA LYS A 121 12.62 10.48 6.14
C LYS A 121 11.87 9.17 5.95
N ASP A 122 11.35 8.90 4.75
CA ASP A 122 10.69 7.63 4.45
C ASP A 122 11.71 6.51 4.20
N SER A 123 11.23 5.27 4.17
CA SER A 123 12.05 4.08 3.90
C SER A 123 11.92 3.61 2.44
N GLY A 124 11.83 4.56 1.50
CA GLY A 124 11.65 4.27 0.08
C GLY A 124 10.21 3.97 -0.33
N VAL A 125 9.30 3.74 0.62
CA VAL A 125 7.85 3.65 0.40
C VAL A 125 7.08 4.43 1.47
N ASP A 126 6.00 5.11 1.07
CA ASP A 126 5.11 5.78 2.00
C ASP A 126 3.92 4.88 2.34
N ILE A 127 4.09 4.06 3.39
CA ILE A 127 3.05 3.14 3.87
C ILE A 127 1.81 3.92 4.34
N ARG A 128 2.02 5.04 5.05
CA ARG A 128 0.92 5.86 5.57
C ARG A 128 0.16 6.54 4.44
N GLY A 129 0.86 7.11 3.47
CA GLY A 129 0.29 7.72 2.27
C GLY A 129 -0.44 6.69 1.40
N THR A 130 0.13 5.50 1.22
CA THR A 130 -0.50 4.41 0.47
C THR A 130 -1.79 3.94 1.15
N ALA A 131 -1.76 3.72 2.46
CA ALA A 131 -2.95 3.33 3.22
C ALA A 131 -4.03 4.43 3.19
N ARG A 132 -3.64 5.70 3.36
CA ARG A 132 -4.56 6.83 3.26
C ARG A 132 -5.16 6.96 1.85
N GLY A 133 -4.35 6.80 0.81
CA GLY A 133 -4.79 6.85 -0.58
C GLY A 133 -5.77 5.73 -0.91
N LEU A 134 -5.51 4.51 -0.42
CA LEU A 134 -6.45 3.39 -0.55
C LEU A 134 -7.78 3.68 0.16
N LEU A 135 -7.74 4.15 1.41
CA LEU A 135 -8.94 4.52 2.15
C LEU A 135 -9.72 5.64 1.47
N ASN A 136 -9.05 6.67 0.96
CA ASN A 136 -9.70 7.77 0.22
C ASN A 136 -10.36 7.27 -1.06
N THR A 137 -9.69 6.39 -1.80
CA THR A 137 -10.23 5.77 -3.02
C THR A 137 -11.49 4.95 -2.71
N LEU A 138 -11.42 4.09 -1.69
CA LEU A 138 -12.55 3.28 -1.22
C LEU A 138 -13.70 4.13 -0.67
N SER A 139 -13.39 5.29 -0.11
CA SER A 139 -14.38 6.26 0.42
C SER A 139 -14.93 7.21 -0.64
N GLY A 140 -14.61 7.02 -1.92
CA GLY A 140 -15.09 7.88 -3.01
C GLY A 140 -14.47 9.28 -3.06
N LYS A 141 -13.40 9.54 -2.29
CA LYS A 141 -12.70 10.85 -2.24
C LYS A 141 -11.69 11.05 -3.36
N GLY A 142 -11.69 10.17 -4.36
CA GLY A 142 -10.76 10.16 -5.48
C GLY A 142 -9.48 9.36 -5.22
N ALA A 143 -8.80 9.00 -6.31
CA ALA A 143 -7.52 8.31 -6.27
C ALA A 143 -6.39 9.28 -5.94
N GLN A 144 -5.66 9.03 -4.85
CA GLN A 144 -4.44 9.77 -4.53
C GLN A 144 -3.24 8.98 -5.05
N GLY A 145 -2.46 9.57 -5.97
CA GLY A 145 -1.18 8.99 -6.41
C GLY A 145 -0.21 8.92 -5.23
N GLY A 146 0.29 7.73 -4.91
CA GLY A 146 1.03 7.46 -3.67
C GLY A 146 2.41 6.82 -3.89
N SER A 147 3.03 7.02 -5.05
CA SER A 147 4.37 6.46 -5.29
C SER A 147 5.46 7.45 -4.88
N THR A 148 6.40 7.01 -4.07
CA THR A 148 7.58 7.80 -3.63
C THR A 148 8.55 8.05 -4.78
N ILE A 149 9.49 8.97 -4.59
CA ILE A 149 10.61 9.19 -5.53
C ILE A 149 11.40 7.89 -5.74
N THR A 150 11.67 7.13 -4.68
CA THR A 150 12.37 5.83 -4.76
C THR A 150 11.59 4.82 -5.63
N GLN A 151 10.28 4.73 -5.44
CA GLN A 151 9.41 3.87 -6.26
C GLN A 151 9.40 4.28 -7.72
N GLN A 152 9.35 5.58 -7.99
CA GLN A 152 9.39 6.10 -9.35
C GLN A 152 10.74 5.83 -10.02
N TYR A 153 11.86 6.01 -9.29
CA TYR A 153 13.19 5.65 -9.79
C TYR A 153 13.27 4.16 -10.09
N VAL A 154 12.83 3.30 -9.17
CA VAL A 154 12.85 1.84 -9.37
C VAL A 154 12.04 1.42 -10.59
N LYS A 155 10.84 1.98 -10.75
CA LYS A 155 10.01 1.74 -11.94
C LYS A 155 10.73 2.12 -13.23
N ASN A 156 11.44 3.25 -13.25
CA ASN A 156 12.05 3.77 -14.47
C ASN A 156 13.41 3.14 -14.79
N TYR A 157 14.17 2.72 -13.77
CA TYR A 157 15.53 2.24 -13.92
C TYR A 157 15.69 0.72 -13.84
N TYR A 158 14.92 0.04 -12.99
CA TYR A 158 15.10 -1.41 -12.74
C TYR A 158 14.01 -2.29 -13.37
N LEU A 159 12.85 -1.74 -13.73
CA LEU A 159 11.67 -2.51 -14.14
C LEU A 159 11.18 -2.14 -15.54
N THR A 160 10.37 -3.03 -16.11
CA THR A 160 9.61 -2.77 -17.34
C THR A 160 8.43 -1.84 -17.06
N GLN A 161 7.84 -1.24 -18.11
CA GLN A 161 6.71 -0.32 -17.97
C GLN A 161 5.34 -1.01 -17.84
N ASP A 162 5.31 -2.34 -17.72
CA ASP A 162 4.07 -3.14 -17.73
C ASP A 162 3.19 -2.86 -16.52
N ARG A 163 1.92 -2.47 -16.70
CA ARG A 163 1.05 -2.11 -15.57
C ARG A 163 0.41 -3.34 -14.90
N THR A 164 1.19 -4.13 -14.17
CA THR A 164 0.72 -5.30 -13.41
C THR A 164 0.89 -5.16 -11.89
N VAL A 165 0.06 -5.88 -11.13
CA VAL A 165 0.15 -5.95 -9.65
C VAL A 165 1.49 -6.56 -9.23
N SER A 166 1.92 -7.64 -9.90
CA SER A 166 3.20 -8.29 -9.64
C SER A 166 4.39 -7.34 -9.83
N ARG A 167 4.39 -6.52 -10.89
CA ARG A 167 5.41 -5.48 -11.07
C ARG A 167 5.36 -4.45 -9.95
N LYS A 168 4.16 -4.02 -9.51
CA LYS A 168 4.03 -3.04 -8.43
C LYS A 168 4.53 -3.58 -7.08
N LEU A 169 4.34 -4.88 -6.81
CA LEU A 169 4.91 -5.54 -5.63
C LEU A 169 6.44 -5.62 -5.70
N LYS A 170 7.00 -5.98 -6.87
CA LYS A 170 8.46 -5.93 -7.10
C LYS A 170 9.01 -4.53 -6.88
N GLU A 171 8.35 -3.50 -7.42
CA GLU A 171 8.71 -2.10 -7.24
C GLU A 171 8.75 -1.71 -5.75
N MET A 172 7.76 -2.12 -4.96
CA MET A 172 7.72 -1.87 -3.52
C MET A 172 8.90 -2.53 -2.78
N VAL A 173 9.17 -3.81 -3.05
CA VAL A 173 10.27 -4.55 -2.40
C VAL A 173 11.64 -3.99 -2.78
N ILE A 174 11.87 -3.75 -4.07
CA ILE A 174 13.13 -3.18 -4.55
C ILE A 174 13.33 -1.77 -3.99
N SER A 175 12.28 -0.96 -3.87
CA SER A 175 12.38 0.37 -3.26
C SER A 175 12.81 0.32 -1.80
N LEU A 176 12.27 -0.62 -1.02
CA LEU A 176 12.66 -0.83 0.38
C LEU A 176 14.12 -1.28 0.51
N LYS A 177 14.59 -2.16 -0.39
CA LYS A 177 15.99 -2.62 -0.41
C LYS A 177 16.93 -1.48 -0.84
N LEU A 178 16.60 -0.79 -1.93
CA LEU A 178 17.40 0.29 -2.48
C LEU A 178 17.59 1.44 -1.48
N ASP A 179 16.55 1.79 -0.73
CA ASP A 179 16.62 2.84 0.30
C ASP A 179 17.52 2.48 1.49
N ARG A 180 17.72 1.18 1.74
CA ARG A 180 18.65 0.69 2.76
C ARG A 180 20.09 0.65 2.26
N GLU A 181 20.30 0.40 0.97
CA GLU A 181 21.63 0.21 0.38
C GLU A 181 22.24 1.49 -0.19
N LYS A 182 21.40 2.46 -0.58
CA LYS A 182 21.83 3.68 -1.25
C LYS A 182 21.39 4.93 -0.49
N SER A 183 22.17 6.00 -0.61
CA SER A 183 21.82 7.29 -0.02
C SER A 183 20.62 7.93 -0.72
N LYS A 184 19.88 8.79 -0.02
CA LYS A 184 18.79 9.58 -0.60
C LYS A 184 19.27 10.45 -1.76
N ASP A 185 20.50 10.96 -1.70
CA ASP A 185 21.09 11.74 -2.78
C ASP A 185 21.36 10.88 -4.02
N TYR A 186 21.84 9.65 -3.85
CA TYR A 186 21.97 8.70 -4.97
C TYR A 186 20.61 8.43 -5.64
N ILE A 187 19.58 8.16 -4.82
CA ILE A 187 18.23 7.88 -5.31
C ILE A 187 17.63 9.09 -6.02
N LEU A 188 17.81 10.29 -5.47
CA LEU A 188 17.32 11.52 -6.08
C LEU A 188 18.03 11.80 -7.40
N ALA A 189 19.35 11.60 -7.47
CA ALA A 189 20.12 11.70 -8.71
C ALA A 189 19.59 10.72 -9.77
N GLY A 190 19.40 9.45 -9.39
CA GLY A 190 18.85 8.43 -10.27
C GLY A 190 17.44 8.80 -10.76
N TYR A 191 16.56 9.23 -9.87
CA TYR A 191 15.22 9.71 -10.22
C TYR A 191 15.26 10.84 -11.24
N ILE A 192 16.00 11.92 -10.93
CA ILE A 192 16.07 13.12 -11.77
C ILE A 192 16.68 12.82 -13.14
N ASN A 193 17.63 11.88 -13.24
CA ASN A 193 18.28 11.51 -14.50
C ASN A 193 17.49 10.49 -15.35
N THR A 194 16.53 9.78 -14.75
CA THR A 194 15.76 8.73 -15.44
C THR A 194 14.31 9.11 -15.69
N SER A 195 13.84 10.20 -15.08
CA SER A 195 12.48 10.70 -15.24
C SER A 195 12.23 11.25 -16.65
N PHE A 196 11.00 11.07 -17.13
CA PHE A 196 10.56 11.62 -18.40
C PHE A 196 10.01 13.03 -18.20
N TYR A 197 10.51 13.99 -18.98
CA TYR A 197 10.17 15.41 -18.87
C TYR A 197 9.34 15.93 -20.07
N GLY A 198 8.88 15.03 -20.94
CA GLY A 198 8.16 15.39 -22.17
C GLY A 198 9.09 15.57 -23.37
N ARG A 199 8.50 15.58 -24.58
CA ARG A 199 9.21 15.78 -25.86
C ARG A 199 10.41 14.84 -26.08
N GLY A 200 10.31 13.60 -25.58
CA GLY A 200 11.38 12.62 -25.68
C GLY A 200 12.55 12.82 -24.71
N ALA A 201 12.55 13.86 -23.87
CA ALA A 201 13.61 14.13 -22.91
C ALA A 201 13.49 13.23 -21.67
N TYR A 202 14.54 12.47 -21.40
CA TYR A 202 14.72 11.72 -20.17
C TYR A 202 15.92 12.26 -19.41
N GLY A 203 15.72 12.63 -18.16
CA GLY A 203 16.75 13.29 -17.37
C GLY A 203 16.67 14.82 -17.46
N ILE A 204 16.94 15.49 -16.33
CA ILE A 204 16.76 16.95 -16.21
C ILE A 204 17.62 17.73 -17.20
N GLN A 205 18.83 17.26 -17.47
CA GLN A 205 19.77 17.92 -18.36
C GLN A 205 19.35 17.86 -19.83
N ALA A 206 18.57 16.85 -20.21
CA ALA A 206 17.96 16.77 -21.53
C ALA A 206 16.73 17.68 -21.68
N ALA A 207 16.17 18.17 -20.57
CA ALA A 207 14.96 18.99 -20.51
C ALA A 207 15.22 20.48 -20.29
N ALA A 208 16.40 20.83 -19.76
CA ALA A 208 16.91 22.20 -19.60
C ALA A 208 17.44 22.75 -20.93
#